data_AF-A0A2G2AKX7-F1
#
_entry.id   AF-A0A2G2AKX7-F1
#
_cell.length_a   1.000
_cell.length_b   1.000
_cell.length_c   1.000
_cell.angle_alpha   90.00
_cell.angle_beta   90.00
_cell.angle_gamma   90.00
#
_symmetry.space_group_name_H-M   'P 1'
#
loop_
_entity.id
_entity.type
_entity.pdbx_description
1 polymer ?
#
loop_
_entity_poly.entity_id
_entity_poly.type
_entity_poly.pdbx_seq_one_letter_code
_entity_poly.pdbx_strand_id
1 'polypeptide(L)'
;MNKNIRLALGTYLLLSLSSLHAESELVGLGDLAGGSFFSRAFSVSSDGSVVVGESTSASGLEAFRWTQTGGIVGLGDLTGGSFFSRARDVS
;
A
#
# COMPACT_ATOMS: atom_id res chain seq x y z
N MET A 1 29.61 -26.90 -48.16
CA MET A 1 28.14 -26.85 -48.08
C MET A 1 27.71 -27.63 -46.84
N ASN A 2 27.29 -26.86 -45.83
CA ASN A 2 26.38 -27.15 -44.71
C ASN A 2 26.74 -28.28 -43.72
N LYS A 3 27.49 -27.89 -42.69
CA LYS A 3 27.52 -28.57 -41.38
C LYS A 3 26.26 -28.18 -40.61
N ASN A 4 25.21 -29.01 -40.63
CA ASN A 4 24.03 -28.77 -39.81
C ASN A 4 24.18 -29.44 -38.44
N ILE A 5 24.27 -28.55 -37.46
CA ILE A 5 24.56 -28.78 -36.05
C ILE A 5 23.31 -29.27 -35.31
N ARG A 6 23.55 -30.36 -34.57
CA ARG A 6 22.98 -30.86 -33.30
C ARG A 6 21.73 -30.18 -32.70
N LEU A 7 20.81 -31.09 -32.33
CA LEU A 7 19.69 -31.02 -31.39
C LEU A 7 19.84 -30.03 -30.21
N ALA A 8 18.80 -29.26 -29.95
CA ALA A 8 18.42 -28.84 -28.60
C ALA A 8 16.89 -28.58 -28.54
N LEU A 9 16.25 -29.27 -27.62
CA LEU A 9 14.87 -29.06 -27.16
C LEU A 9 14.67 -27.59 -26.77
N GLY A 10 13.56 -26.97 -27.15
CA GLY A 10 13.30 -25.60 -26.69
C GLY A 10 12.09 -24.91 -27.29
N THR A 11 11.00 -25.63 -27.58
CA THR A 11 9.69 -24.99 -27.77
C THR A 11 9.18 -24.45 -26.43
N TYR A 12 9.79 -23.38 -25.94
CA TYR A 12 9.25 -22.47 -24.92
C TYR A 12 8.91 -21.12 -25.59
N LEU A 13 8.30 -21.18 -26.79
CA LEU A 13 7.87 -20.00 -27.53
C LEU A 13 6.38 -19.64 -27.29
N LEU A 14 5.70 -20.20 -26.30
CA LEU A 14 4.29 -19.83 -26.06
C LEU A 14 4.02 -19.58 -24.57
N LEU A 15 3.82 -18.29 -24.27
CA LEU A 15 2.95 -17.76 -23.20
C LEU A 15 3.52 -17.96 -21.78
N SER A 16 4.39 -17.07 -21.29
CA SER A 16 3.86 -15.85 -20.67
C SER A 16 4.83 -14.66 -20.78
N LEU A 17 4.52 -13.72 -21.68
CA LEU A 17 4.96 -12.32 -21.55
C LEU A 17 3.96 -11.51 -20.70
N SER A 18 3.14 -12.17 -19.86
CA SER A 18 2.38 -11.50 -18.81
C SER A 18 3.35 -11.27 -17.65
N SER A 19 3.97 -10.11 -17.46
CA SER A 19 3.53 -8.78 -17.80
C SER A 19 4.75 -7.87 -17.87
N LEU A 20 4.98 -7.22 -19.00
CA LEU A 20 5.80 -5.99 -19.05
C LEU A 20 4.95 -4.74 -18.79
N HIS A 21 3.81 -4.91 -18.13
CA HIS A 21 2.96 -3.83 -17.66
C HIS A 21 3.09 -3.77 -16.15
N ALA A 22 3.72 -2.71 -15.65
CA ALA A 22 3.43 -2.22 -14.33
C ALA A 22 1.97 -1.71 -14.39
N GLU A 23 1.01 -2.61 -14.19
CA GLU A 23 -0.38 -2.21 -14.04
C GLU A 23 -0.45 -1.43 -12.73
N SER A 24 -0.69 -0.13 -12.84
CA SER A 24 -0.94 0.71 -11.69
C SER A 24 -2.32 0.38 -11.15
N GLU A 25 -2.39 -0.62 -10.27
CA GLU A 25 -3.61 -1.00 -9.60
C GLU A 25 -3.92 -0.04 -8.45
N LEU A 26 -5.20 0.29 -8.29
CA LEU A 26 -5.66 1.04 -7.12
C LEU A 26 -5.71 0.10 -5.92
N VAL A 27 -4.77 0.29 -5.00
CA VAL A 27 -4.74 -0.43 -3.73
C VAL A 27 -5.36 0.44 -2.64
N GLY A 28 -6.40 -0.08 -1.98
CA GLY A 28 -6.97 0.57 -0.80
C GLY A 28 -5.96 0.62 0.34
N LEU A 29 -5.98 1.69 1.13
CA LEU A 29 -5.06 1.85 2.27
C LEU A 29 -5.27 0.79 3.35
N GLY A 30 -6.51 0.32 3.50
CA GLY A 30 -6.96 -0.54 4.60
C GLY A 30 -7.66 0.26 5.71
N ASP A 31 -7.75 -0.35 6.88
CA ASP A 31 -8.39 0.16 8.09
C ASP A 31 -7.60 -0.21 9.34
N LEU A 32 -7.93 0.42 10.48
CA LEU A 32 -7.38 0.05 11.78
C LEU A 32 -8.23 -1.04 12.43
N ALA A 33 -7.55 -2.05 12.98
CA ALA A 33 -8.21 -3.17 13.64
C ALA A 33 -9.14 -2.71 14.78
N GLY A 34 -10.31 -3.34 14.85
CA GLY A 34 -11.31 -3.10 15.90
C GLY A 34 -12.18 -1.85 15.70
N GLY A 35 -11.94 -1.05 14.65
CA GLY A 35 -12.84 0.01 14.22
C GLY A 35 -13.74 -0.40 13.05
N SER A 36 -14.35 0.60 12.41
CA SER A 36 -15.04 0.41 11.14
C SER A 36 -14.05 0.32 9.98
N PHE A 37 -14.45 -0.36 8.89
CA PHE A 37 -13.69 -0.38 7.63
C PHE A 37 -13.72 1.03 6.98
N PHE A 38 -12.83 1.90 7.46
CA PHE A 38 -12.80 3.31 7.13
C PHE A 38 -11.37 3.85 7.24
N SER A 39 -10.93 4.55 6.20
CA SER A 39 -9.78 5.44 6.26
C SER A 39 -10.00 6.63 5.32
N ARG A 40 -9.45 7.78 5.69
CA ARG A 40 -9.42 8.99 4.85
C ARG A 40 -8.03 9.59 4.86
N ALA A 41 -7.37 9.58 3.71
CA ALA A 41 -6.08 10.24 3.51
C ALA A 41 -6.26 11.76 3.41
N PHE A 42 -5.33 12.51 4.00
CA PHE A 42 -5.27 13.97 3.94
C PHE A 42 -3.99 14.50 3.28
N SER A 43 -2.86 13.82 3.41
CA SER A 43 -1.60 14.22 2.77
C SER A 43 -0.71 13.02 2.46
N VAL A 44 0.23 13.21 1.52
CA VAL A 44 1.21 12.23 1.05
C VAL A 44 2.58 12.88 1.01
N SER A 45 3.63 12.13 1.39
CA SER A 45 5.01 12.62 1.34
C SER A 45 5.45 12.86 -0.10
N SER A 46 6.45 13.74 -0.29
CA SER A 46 6.96 14.11 -1.62
C SER A 46 7.46 12.92 -2.46
N ASP A 47 7.92 11.84 -1.82
CA ASP A 47 8.37 10.60 -2.45
C ASP A 47 7.25 9.54 -2.61
N GLY A 48 6.03 9.83 -2.16
CA GLY A 48 4.89 8.91 -2.19
C GLY A 48 4.97 7.73 -1.22
N SER A 49 5.99 7.65 -0.36
CA SER A 49 6.21 6.48 0.51
C SER A 49 5.34 6.47 1.77
N VAL A 50 4.80 7.64 2.15
CA VAL A 50 3.99 7.82 3.35
C VAL A 50 2.69 8.54 3.02
N VAL A 51 1.58 7.97 3.50
CA VAL A 51 0.26 8.64 3.49
C VAL A 51 -0.19 8.85 4.93
N VAL A 52 -0.75 10.02 5.24
CA VAL A 52 -1.30 10.34 6.56
C VAL A 52 -2.76 10.76 6.46
N GLY A 53 -3.51 10.53 7.53
CA GLY A 53 -4.94 10.79 7.53
C GLY A 53 -5.62 10.50 8.86
N GLU A 54 -6.88 10.11 8.80
CA GLU A 54 -7.68 9.61 9.93
C GLU A 54 -8.32 8.25 9.62
N SER A 55 -8.45 7.41 10.65
CA SER A 55 -9.11 6.10 10.60
C SER A 55 -9.83 5.86 11.93
N THR A 56 -10.72 4.88 11.98
CA THR A 56 -11.36 4.45 13.24
C THR A 56 -10.69 3.19 13.76
N SER A 57 -10.26 3.17 15.01
CA SER A 57 -9.82 1.98 15.75
C SER A 57 -10.82 1.61 16.85
N ALA A 58 -10.52 0.56 17.62
CA ALA A 58 -11.31 0.18 18.79
C ALA A 58 -11.41 1.29 19.86
N SER A 59 -10.46 2.24 19.88
CA SER A 59 -10.41 3.33 20.86
C SER A 59 -11.14 4.59 20.40
N GLY A 60 -11.34 4.77 19.09
CA GLY A 60 -12.00 5.95 18.51
C GLY A 60 -11.41 6.35 17.17
N LEU A 61 -11.65 7.60 16.75
CA LEU A 61 -11.06 8.14 15.53
C LEU A 61 -9.64 8.63 15.84
N GLU A 62 -8.65 8.15 15.12
CA GLU A 62 -7.26 8.56 15.31
C GLU A 62 -6.54 8.83 14.00
N ALA A 63 -5.47 9.62 14.11
CA ALA A 63 -4.52 9.82 13.06
C ALA A 63 -3.82 8.50 12.73
N PHE A 64 -3.49 8.30 11.46
CA PHE A 64 -2.68 7.16 11.04
C PHE A 64 -1.50 7.58 10.19
N ARG A 65 -0.52 6.69 10.11
CA ARG A 65 0.53 6.66 9.09
C ARG A 65 0.43 5.35 8.31
N TRP A 66 0.38 5.45 6.99
CA TRP A 66 0.41 4.31 6.09
C TRP A 66 1.75 4.23 5.35
N THR A 67 2.26 3.01 5.19
CA THR A 67 3.35 2.68 4.28
C THR A 67 3.05 1.39 3.53
N GLN A 68 3.68 1.20 2.38
CA GLN A 68 3.48 -0.01 1.56
C GLN A 68 3.77 -1.31 2.32
N THR A 69 4.79 -1.33 3.18
CA THR A 69 5.19 -2.53 3.93
C THR A 69 4.43 -2.71 5.24
N GLY A 70 3.92 -1.62 5.82
CA GLY A 70 3.30 -1.62 7.16
C GLY A 70 1.77 -1.59 7.15
N GLY A 71 1.14 -1.19 6.04
CA GLY A 71 -0.28 -0.85 6.03
C GLY A 71 -0.55 0.37 6.91
N ILE A 72 -1.80 0.52 7.38
CA ILE A 72 -2.20 1.59 8.29
C ILE A 72 -1.73 1.28 9.72
N VAL A 73 -1.03 2.24 10.33
CA VAL A 73 -0.65 2.22 11.75
C VAL A 73 -1.23 3.45 12.44
N GLY A 74 -1.97 3.23 13.53
CA GLY A 74 -2.55 4.30 14.35
C GLY A 74 -1.48 5.04 15.14
N LEU A 75 -1.62 6.36 15.25
CA LEU A 75 -0.70 7.23 15.99
C LEU A 75 -1.20 7.54 17.41
N GLY A 76 -2.41 7.09 17.76
CA GLY A 76 -3.04 7.30 19.04
C GLY A 76 -3.50 8.74 19.25
N ASP A 77 -3.74 9.05 20.52
CA ASP A 77 -4.12 10.37 20.99
C ASP A 77 -3.32 10.74 22.24
N LEU A 78 -3.29 12.03 22.57
CA LEU A 78 -2.71 12.53 23.81
C LEU A 78 -3.60 12.16 25.00
N THR A 79 -2.99 11.93 26.15
CA THR A 79 -3.70 11.53 27.36
C THR A 79 -4.55 12.67 27.94
N GLY A 80 -5.68 12.32 28.58
CA GLY A 80 -6.51 13.26 29.33
C GLY A 80 -7.71 13.86 28.57
N GLY A 81 -7.96 13.43 27.33
CA GLY A 81 -9.11 13.87 26.52
C GLY A 81 -9.97 12.74 25.97
N SER A 82 -10.92 13.09 25.10
CA SER A 82 -11.62 12.12 24.25
C SER A 82 -10.68 11.65 23.16
N PHE A 83 -10.58 10.33 22.94
CA PHE A 83 -9.69 9.73 21.96
C PHE A 83 -10.01 10.21 20.54
N PHE A 84 -9.29 11.24 20.09
CA PHE A 84 -9.51 11.91 18.81
C PHE A 84 -8.24 12.61 18.29
N SER A 85 -7.71 12.15 17.16
CA SER A 85 -6.56 12.79 16.51
C SER A 85 -6.65 12.75 14.97
N ARG A 86 -5.96 13.68 14.28
CA ARG A 86 -5.90 13.77 12.80
C ARG A 86 -4.54 14.25 12.33
N ALA A 87 -3.97 13.61 11.31
CA ALA A 87 -2.76 14.08 10.63
C ALA A 87 -3.13 14.67 9.27
N ARG A 88 -2.93 15.99 9.10
CA ARG A 88 -3.34 16.72 7.88
C ARG A 88 -2.22 17.02 6.90
N ASP A 89 -0.97 16.83 7.32
CA ASP A 89 0.19 17.12 6.50
C ASP A 89 1.36 16.18 6.81
N VAL A 90 2.23 15.99 5.82
CA VAL A 90 3.48 15.25 5.92
C VAL A 90 4.50 15.87 4.97
N SER A 91 5.70 16.16 5.50
CA SER A 91 6.82 16.75 4.74
C SER A 91 7.66 15.69 4.04
#